data_AF-A0A940QVS6-F1
#
_entry.id   AF-A0A940QVS6-F1
#
_cell.length_a   1.000
_cell.length_b   1.000
_cell.length_c   1.000
_cell.angle_alpha   90.00
_cell.angle_beta   90.00
_cell.angle_gamma   90.00
#
_symmetry.space_group_name_H-M   'P 1'
#
loop_
_entity.id
_entity.type
_entity.pdbx_description
1 polymer ?
#
loop_
_entity_poly.entity_id
_entity_poly.type
_entity_poly.pdbx_seq_one_letter_code
_entity_poly.pdbx_strand_id
1 'polypeptide(L)' 'MEEVFETKNIGLRGIKVADTRISDVDGEKGILIYRGFNIGDIAQSSTFEEVSFL' A
#
# COMPACT_ATOMS: atom_id res chain seq x y z
N MET A 1 21.04 -25.86 -9.52
CA MET A 1 21.69 -24.54 -9.47
C MET A 1 20.66 -23.58 -10.03
N GLU A 2 19.99 -22.80 -9.18
CA GLU A 2 19.05 -21.79 -9.67
C GLU A 2 19.87 -20.62 -10.21
N GLU A 3 19.86 -20.45 -11.52
CA GLU A 3 20.30 -19.21 -12.15
C GLU A 3 19.23 -18.15 -11.86
N VAL A 4 19.59 -17.18 -11.02
CA VAL A 4 18.76 -16.01 -10.72
C VAL A 4 18.99 -14.98 -11.82
N PHE A 5 17.93 -14.67 -12.55
CA PHE A 5 17.91 -13.73 -13.66
C PHE A 5 18.29 -12.30 -13.24
N GLU A 6 19.03 -11.62 -14.11
CA GLU A 6 19.34 -10.20 -13.96
C GLU A 6 18.05 -9.36 -14.15
N THR A 7 17.60 -8.69 -13.08
CA THR A 7 16.33 -7.96 -13.06
C THR A 7 16.48 -6.59 -13.72
N LYS A 8 16.09 -6.44 -14.99
CA LYS A 8 15.98 -5.13 -15.65
C LYS A 8 14.55 -4.59 -15.56
N ASN A 9 14.20 -4.02 -14.41
CA ASN A 9 12.85 -3.54 -14.13
C ASN A 9 12.73 -2.02 -14.32
N ILE A 10 12.18 -1.60 -15.46
CA ILE A 10 11.96 -0.18 -15.81
C ILE A 10 10.78 0.49 -15.06
N GLY A 11 10.16 -0.19 -14.08
CA GLY A 11 9.06 0.39 -13.30
C GLY A 11 8.58 -0.39 -12.05
N LEU A 12 9.38 -1.31 -11.51
CA LEU A 12 9.16 -2.13 -10.30
C LEU A 12 7.80 -2.85 -10.18
N ARG A 13 7.06 -3.04 -11.27
CA ARG A 13 5.73 -3.68 -11.24
C ARG A 13 5.83 -5.13 -10.74
N GLY A 14 4.96 -5.49 -9.81
CA GLY A 14 4.91 -6.83 -9.21
C GLY A 14 6.09 -7.19 -8.30
N ILE A 15 7.04 -6.26 -8.10
CA ILE A 15 8.18 -6.48 -7.22
C ILE A 15 7.87 -5.86 -5.86
N LYS A 16 7.77 -6.71 -4.83
CA LYS A 16 7.68 -6.26 -3.45
C LYS A 16 9.07 -5.79 -3.00
N VAL A 17 9.21 -4.49 -2.76
CA VAL A 17 10.49 -3.86 -2.38
C VAL A 17 10.69 -3.77 -0.87
N ALA A 18 9.59 -3.71 -0.11
CA ALA A 18 9.63 -3.56 1.34
C ALA A 18 8.33 -4.08 1.98
N ASP A 19 8.40 -4.33 3.27
CA ASP A 19 7.23 -4.46 4.14
C ASP A 19 6.82 -3.08 4.67
N THR A 20 5.52 -2.89 4.89
CA THR A 20 4.98 -1.66 5.47
C THR A 20 3.86 -1.97 6.45
N ARG A 21 3.67 -1.06 7.41
CA ARG A 21 2.54 -1.06 8.35
C ARG A 21 1.68 0.20 8.19
N ILE A 22 1.91 0.98 7.13
CA ILE A 22 1.26 2.29 6.91
C ILE A 22 -0.10 2.09 6.25
N SER A 23 -0.12 1.40 5.11
CA SER A 23 -1.32 1.17 4.33
C SER A 23 -1.30 -0.19 3.65
N ASP A 24 -2.49 -0.63 3.25
CA ASP A 24 -2.70 -1.80 2.40
C ASP A 24 -3.62 -1.43 1.23
N VAL A 25 -3.25 -1.88 0.03
CA VAL A 25 -3.92 -1.53 -1.23
C VAL A 25 -4.28 -2.80 -1.98
N ASP A 26 -5.57 -3.09 -2.06
CA ASP A 26 -6.12 -4.15 -2.89
C ASP A 26 -6.94 -3.53 -4.02
N GLY A 27 -6.27 -3.28 -5.15
CA GLY A 27 -6.87 -2.66 -6.32
C GLY A 27 -7.91 -3.52 -7.03
N GLU A 28 -7.86 -4.85 -6.87
CA GLU A 28 -8.84 -5.77 -7.47
C GLU A 28 -10.16 -5.71 -6.72
N LYS A 29 -10.11 -5.61 -5.38
CA LYS A 29 -11.31 -5.45 -4.54
C LYS A 29 -11.72 -4.00 -4.33
N GLY A 30 -10.91 -3.03 -4.78
CA GLY A 30 -11.16 -1.60 -4.58
C GLY A 30 -11.04 -1.18 -3.10
N ILE A 31 -10.17 -1.85 -2.34
CA ILE A 31 -9.97 -1.59 -0.91
C ILE A 31 -8.69 -0.79 -0.70
N LEU A 32 -8.79 0.25 0.11
CA LEU A 32 -7.67 1.03 0.61
C LEU A 32 -7.78 1.15 2.13
N ILE A 33 -6.75 0.69 2.83
CA ILE A 33 -6.67 0.69 4.30
C ILE A 33 -5.52 1.59 4.74
N TYR A 34 -5.78 2.53 5.65
CA TYR A 34 -4.74 3.29 6.37
C TYR A 34 -4.71 2.84 7.83
N ARG A 35 -3.57 2.31 8.28
CA ARG A 35 -3.33 1.85 9.67
C ARG A 35 -4.43 0.93 10.25
N GLY A 36 -5.09 0.16 9.40
CA GLY A 36 -6.16 -0.76 9.78
C GLY A 36 -7.58 -0.22 9.60
N PHE A 37 -7.74 1.05 9.20
CA PHE A 37 -9.04 1.69 8.95
C PHE A 37 -9.32 1.81 7.46
N ASN A 38 -10.58 1.58 7.04
CA ASN A 38 -10.98 1.76 5.66
C ASN A 38 -11.00 3.24 5.29
N ILE A 39 -10.48 3.59 4.10
CA ILE A 39 -10.42 4.99 3.67
C ILE A 39 -11.80 5.67 3.58
N GLY A 40 -12.86 4.91 3.28
CA GLY A 40 -14.22 5.43 3.20
C GLY A 40 -14.73 5.95 4.55
N ASP A 41 -14.41 5.24 5.62
CA ASP A 41 -14.76 5.64 6.98
C ASP A 41 -13.98 6.89 7.37
N ILE A 42 -12.65 6.87 7.18
CA ILE A 42 -11.75 7.99 7.48
C ILE A 42 -12.20 9.27 6.75
N ALA A 43 -12.53 9.17 5.46
CA ALA A 43 -12.94 10.32 4.66
C ALA A 43 -14.25 10.97 5.14
N GLN A 44 -15.12 10.20 5.79
CA GLN A 44 -16.39 10.71 6.33
C GLN A 44 -16.23 11.25 7.75
N SER A 45 -15.32 10.69 8.54
CA SER A 45 -15.25 10.93 9.98
C SER A 45 -14.03 11.71 10.48
N SER A 46 -13.03 11.99 9.63
CA SER A 46 -11.75 12.54 10.07
C SER A 46 -11.27 13.73 9.24
N THR A 47 -10.43 14.56 9.85
CA THR A 47 -9.73 15.65 9.14
C THR A 47 -8.37 15.19 8.61
N PHE A 48 -7.76 15.99 7.73
CA PHE A 48 -6.43 15.72 7.20
C PHE A 48 -5.37 15.62 8.32
N GLU A 49 -5.44 16.48 9.34
CA GLU A 49 -4.49 16.51 10.45
C GLU A 49 -4.56 15.23 11.29
N GLU A 50 -5.77 14.72 11.56
CA GLU A 50 -5.96 13.45 12.28
C GLU A 50 -5.39 12.28 11.48
N VAL A 51 -5.61 12.25 10.17
CA VAL A 51 -5.07 11.20 9.27
C VAL A 51 -3.55 11.28 9.16
N SER A 52 -2.98 12.48 9.23
CA SER A 52 -1.53 12.68 9.19
C SER A 52 -0.83 12.17 10.46
N PHE A 53 -1.55 12.14 11.59
CA PHE A 53 -1.05 11.61 12.86
C PHE A 53 -1.12 10.07 12.93
N LEU A 54 -2.12 9.48 12.26
CA LEU A 54 -2.45 8.05 12.26
C LEU A 54 -1.29 7.14 11.75
#